data_AF-A0A933ZMM9-F1
#
_entry.id   AF-A0A933ZMM9-F1
#
_cell.length_a   1.000
_cell.length_b   1.000
_cell.length_c   1.000
_cell.angle_alpha   90.00
_cell.angle_beta   90.00
_cell.angle_gamma   90.00
#
_symmetry.space_group_name_H-M   'P 1'
#
loop_
_entity.id
_entity.type
_entity.pdbx_description
1 polymer ?
#
loop_
_entity_poly.entity_id
_entity_poly.type
_entity_poly.pdbx_seq_one_letter_code
_entity_poly.pdbx_strand_id
1 'polypeptide(L)'
;MSMHAVLPEGVVPIPSALPIRGKPGLIPCQVREADDDGEIEDVVRELCAIHRARSLSLSLDVGAIVVERLFGGDVEEIRRRGRKDKSLRKLASHPRLPFSAATLWRAIAIYEMVRRFPGLVKSRTLGVSHLRSVIGLPPSAQERLLRAAEVEKWDTERLEKAAAALRSSMPKNAGGRPPLPSVLKTAASVRRIVDAAPVSMAASRRPLDARQRDELRAAIELLRNWCDEVERNLIATDPLPAAVNQ
;
A
#
# COMPACT_ATOMS: atom_id res chain seq x y z
N MET A 1 -61.85 -2.34 -22.87
CA MET A 1 -61.21 -1.14 -22.30
C MET A 1 -59.70 -1.39 -22.29
N SER A 2 -59.04 -0.96 -23.36
CA SER A 2 -57.64 -1.27 -23.65
C SER A 2 -56.74 -0.22 -23.00
N MET A 3 -55.82 -0.66 -22.14
CA MET A 3 -54.75 0.17 -21.58
C MET A 3 -53.66 0.36 -22.62
N HIS A 4 -53.51 1.60 -23.11
CA HIS A 4 -52.39 2.03 -23.93
C HIS A 4 -51.13 2.15 -23.06
N ALA A 5 -50.09 1.40 -23.42
CA ALA A 5 -48.74 1.54 -22.91
C ALA A 5 -48.06 2.75 -23.57
N VAL A 6 -47.59 3.69 -22.75
CA VAL A 6 -46.78 4.83 -23.15
C VAL A 6 -45.31 4.43 -22.99
N LEU A 7 -44.58 4.34 -24.11
CA LEU A 7 -43.12 4.19 -24.13
C LEU A 7 -42.47 5.60 -24.11
N PRO A 8 -41.35 5.80 -23.40
CA PRO A 8 -40.64 7.08 -23.43
C PRO A 8 -39.78 7.20 -24.70
N GLU A 9 -40.15 8.14 -25.57
CA GLU A 9 -39.31 8.65 -26.64
C GLU A 9 -38.17 9.51 -26.06
N GLY A 10 -36.93 9.25 -26.49
CA GLY A 10 -35.79 10.06 -26.07
C GLY A 10 -34.41 9.46 -26.34
N VAL A 11 -34.24 8.73 -27.45
CA VAL A 11 -32.89 8.35 -27.93
C VAL A 11 -32.38 9.49 -28.81
N VAL A 12 -31.48 10.30 -28.25
CA VAL A 12 -30.74 11.31 -29.02
C VAL A 12 -29.82 10.60 -30.01
N PRO A 13 -29.89 10.88 -31.33
CA PRO A 13 -29.00 10.27 -32.30
C PRO A 13 -27.56 10.75 -32.06
N ILE A 14 -26.64 9.81 -31.90
CA ILE A 14 -25.20 10.07 -31.89
C ILE A 14 -24.82 10.55 -33.29
N PRO A 15 -24.28 11.76 -33.46
CA PRO A 15 -23.86 12.24 -34.77
C PRO A 15 -22.73 11.36 -35.31
N SER A 16 -23.02 10.77 -36.46
CA SER A 16 -22.11 10.08 -37.36
C SER A 16 -20.88 10.95 -37.68
N ALA A 17 -19.71 10.37 -37.41
CA ALA A 17 -18.44 10.61 -38.11
C ALA A 17 -18.07 12.07 -38.43
N LEU A 18 -17.31 12.70 -37.53
CA LEU A 18 -16.52 13.88 -37.89
C LEU A 18 -15.41 13.47 -38.86
N PRO A 19 -15.22 14.19 -39.99
CA PRO A 19 -14.09 13.97 -40.88
C PRO A 19 -12.80 14.41 -40.19
N ILE A 20 -11.88 13.46 -39.97
CA ILE A 20 -10.51 13.76 -39.53
C ILE A 20 -9.78 14.40 -40.72
N ARG A 21 -9.97 15.70 -40.90
CA ARG A 21 -9.32 16.50 -41.95
C ARG A 21 -8.34 17.47 -41.29
N GLY A 22 -7.07 17.31 -41.64
CA GLY A 22 -5.99 18.27 -41.38
C GLY A 22 -5.28 18.06 -40.05
N LYS A 23 -4.05 17.56 -40.09
CA LYS A 23 -3.07 17.68 -39.01
C LYS A 23 -3.01 19.16 -38.60
N PRO A 24 -3.43 19.54 -37.39
CA PRO A 24 -3.02 20.83 -36.84
C PRO A 24 -1.51 20.74 -36.67
N GLY A 25 -0.79 21.76 -37.14
CA GLY A 25 0.65 21.88 -36.93
C GLY A 25 0.96 21.58 -35.48
N LEU A 26 1.86 20.62 -35.27
CA LEU A 26 2.50 20.39 -33.98
C LEU A 26 3.01 21.73 -33.52
N ILE A 27 2.29 22.35 -32.57
CA ILE A 27 2.83 23.43 -31.76
C ILE A 27 4.10 22.81 -31.19
N PRO A 28 5.30 23.36 -31.47
CA PRO A 28 6.49 22.93 -30.79
C PRO A 28 6.18 23.08 -29.30
N CYS A 29 5.99 21.95 -28.61
CA CYS A 29 6.04 21.94 -27.17
C CYS A 29 7.50 22.30 -26.87
N GLN A 30 7.75 23.60 -26.73
CA GLN A 30 9.01 24.08 -26.22
C GLN A 30 9.06 23.54 -24.80
N VAL A 31 9.66 22.37 -24.66
CA VAL A 31 10.11 21.85 -23.37
C VAL A 31 11.12 22.88 -22.93
N ARG A 32 10.67 23.86 -22.14
CA ARG A 32 11.55 24.77 -21.42
C ARG A 32 12.45 23.85 -20.62
N GLU A 33 13.74 23.84 -20.93
CA GLU A 33 14.74 23.14 -20.12
C GLU A 33 14.63 23.76 -18.72
N ALA A 34 13.98 23.05 -17.80
CA ALA A 34 13.82 23.45 -16.42
C ALA A 34 15.18 23.25 -15.75
N ASP A 35 16.08 24.18 -15.99
CA ASP A 35 17.48 24.16 -15.53
C ASP A 35 17.63 24.81 -14.14
N ASP A 36 16.56 24.77 -13.34
CA ASP A 36 16.57 25.24 -11.95
C ASP A 36 16.04 24.12 -11.06
N ASP A 37 16.95 23.39 -10.42
CA ASP A 37 16.65 22.33 -9.45
C ASP A 37 15.63 22.79 -8.38
N GLY A 38 15.58 24.11 -8.12
CA GLY A 38 14.57 24.73 -7.26
C GLY A 38 13.13 24.63 -7.80
N GLU A 39 12.91 24.84 -9.11
CA GLU A 39 11.58 24.72 -9.73
C GLU A 39 11.08 23.26 -9.66
N ILE A 40 11.96 22.28 -9.88
CA ILE A 40 11.62 20.85 -9.79
C ILE A 40 11.26 20.47 -8.35
N GLU A 41 12.06 20.91 -7.37
CA GLU A 41 11.82 20.61 -5.95
C GLU A 41 10.49 21.21 -5.46
N ASP A 42 10.12 22.40 -5.94
CA ASP A 42 8.82 23.01 -5.63
C ASP A 42 7.64 22.23 -6.23
N VAL A 43 7.75 21.78 -7.48
CA VAL A 43 6.74 20.91 -8.13
C VAL A 43 6.62 19.58 -7.38
N VAL A 44 7.74 18.96 -6.99
CA VAL A 44 7.74 17.72 -6.20
C VAL A 44 7.02 17.95 -4.87
N ARG A 45 7.30 19.07 -4.19
CA ARG A 45 6.66 19.43 -2.92
C ARG A 45 5.14 19.60 -3.08
N GLU A 46 4.69 20.26 -4.14
CA GLU A 46 3.28 20.47 -4.45
C GLU A 46 2.56 19.15 -4.78
N LEU A 47 3.12 18.33 -5.68
CA LEU A 47 2.57 17.02 -6.03
C LEU A 47 2.48 16.11 -4.79
N CYS A 48 3.50 16.12 -3.94
CA CYS A 48 3.50 15.39 -2.69
C CYS A 48 2.41 15.90 -1.73
N ALA A 49 2.17 17.20 -1.66
CA ALA A 49 1.08 17.75 -0.84
C ALA A 49 -0.30 17.31 -1.35
N ILE A 50 -0.54 17.40 -2.67
CA ILE A 50 -1.81 16.97 -3.30
C ILE A 50 -2.05 15.47 -3.08
N HIS A 51 -1.04 14.64 -3.32
CA HIS A 51 -1.13 13.19 -3.14
C HIS A 51 -1.43 12.82 -1.68
N ARG A 52 -0.77 13.47 -0.72
CA ARG A 52 -1.00 13.26 0.72
C ARG A 52 -2.43 13.62 1.11
N ALA A 53 -2.93 14.78 0.69
CA ALA A 53 -4.28 15.24 0.98
C ALA A 53 -5.34 14.26 0.43
N ARG A 54 -5.24 13.90 -0.86
CA ARG A 54 -6.17 12.97 -1.50
C ARG A 54 -6.14 11.57 -0.87
N SER A 55 -4.96 11.08 -0.51
CA SER A 55 -4.80 9.79 0.16
C SER A 55 -5.50 9.78 1.53
N LEU A 56 -5.41 10.88 2.27
CA LEU A 56 -6.05 11.02 3.58
C LEU A 56 -7.57 11.10 3.45
N SER A 57 -8.08 11.96 2.57
CA SER A 57 -9.51 12.05 2.28
C SER A 57 -10.07 10.68 1.89
N LEU A 58 -9.44 9.97 0.94
CA LEU A 58 -9.88 8.63 0.55
C LEU A 58 -9.93 7.65 1.73
N SER A 59 -8.91 7.67 2.60
CA SER A 59 -8.89 6.80 3.79
C SER A 59 -10.00 7.16 4.78
N LEU A 60 -10.30 8.45 4.95
CA LEU A 60 -11.38 8.92 5.81
C LEU A 60 -12.75 8.57 5.26
N ASP A 61 -12.99 8.78 3.97
CA ASP A 61 -14.26 8.47 3.30
C ASP A 61 -14.55 6.96 3.34
N VAL A 62 -13.55 6.13 3.02
CA VAL A 62 -13.67 4.68 3.11
C VAL A 62 -13.93 4.24 4.56
N GLY A 63 -13.20 4.82 5.52
CA GLY A 63 -13.39 4.53 6.93
C GLY A 63 -14.81 4.90 7.41
N ALA A 64 -15.28 6.09 7.07
CA ALA A 64 -16.60 6.59 7.41
C ALA A 64 -17.71 5.69 6.85
N ILE A 65 -17.68 5.40 5.54
CA ILE A 65 -18.66 4.51 4.89
C ILE A 65 -18.71 3.15 5.58
N VAL A 66 -17.55 2.55 5.87
CA VAL A 66 -17.50 1.25 6.51
C VAL A 66 -18.07 1.31 7.93
N VAL A 67 -17.69 2.31 8.73
CA VAL A 67 -18.18 2.46 10.11
C VAL A 67 -19.68 2.74 10.15
N GLU A 68 -20.18 3.62 9.30
CA GLU A 68 -21.61 3.95 9.23
C GLU A 68 -22.44 2.73 8.79
N ARG A 69 -22.02 2.06 7.70
CA ARG A 69 -22.84 1.00 7.09
C ARG A 69 -22.71 -0.35 7.78
N LEU A 70 -21.55 -0.69 8.34
CA LEU A 70 -21.31 -2.01 8.94
C LEU A 70 -21.33 -2.00 10.48
N PHE A 71 -21.12 -0.83 11.10
CA PHE A 71 -21.05 -0.69 12.56
C PHE A 71 -22.07 0.32 13.12
N GLY A 72 -22.99 0.83 12.29
CA GLY A 72 -24.04 1.75 12.72
C GLY A 72 -23.53 3.09 13.25
N GLY A 73 -22.30 3.49 12.87
CA GLY A 73 -21.65 4.69 13.38
C GLY A 73 -20.98 4.55 14.75
N ASP A 74 -21.12 3.38 15.41
CA ASP A 74 -20.52 3.12 16.71
C ASP A 74 -19.04 2.72 16.57
N VAL A 75 -18.18 3.61 17.03
CA VAL A 75 -16.72 3.47 16.96
C VAL A 75 -16.18 2.54 18.05
N GLU A 76 -16.89 2.42 19.18
CA GLU A 76 -16.48 1.53 20.27
C GLU A 76 -16.71 0.06 19.90
N GLU A 77 -17.73 -0.22 19.07
CA GLU A 77 -17.97 -1.55 18.52
C GLU A 77 -16.79 -2.07 17.70
N ILE A 78 -16.08 -1.18 16.99
CA ILE A 78 -14.87 -1.52 16.24
C ILE A 78 -13.77 -2.01 17.17
N ARG A 79 -13.59 -1.36 18.32
CA ARG A 79 -12.59 -1.75 19.31
C ARG A 79 -12.92 -3.09 19.95
N ARG A 80 -14.21 -3.36 20.21
CA ARG A 80 -14.68 -4.66 20.74
C ARG A 80 -14.43 -5.81 19.76
N ARG A 81 -14.73 -5.64 18.48
CA ARG A 81 -14.59 -6.71 17.47
C ARG A 81 -13.17 -6.88 16.94
N GLY A 82 -12.41 -5.79 16.87
CA GLY A 82 -11.00 -5.77 16.50
C GLY A 82 -10.70 -6.14 15.04
N ARG A 83 -9.40 -6.32 14.74
CA ARG A 83 -8.86 -6.46 13.37
C ARG A 83 -9.36 -7.69 12.59
N LYS A 84 -9.89 -8.71 13.27
CA LYS A 84 -10.26 -10.00 12.65
C LYS A 84 -11.75 -10.12 12.35
N ASP A 85 -12.47 -9.01 12.32
CA ASP A 85 -13.91 -9.01 12.07
C ASP A 85 -14.27 -9.68 10.73
N LYS A 86 -15.29 -10.55 10.77
CA LYS A 86 -15.72 -11.35 9.61
C LYS A 86 -16.35 -10.50 8.51
N SER A 87 -16.98 -9.36 8.85
CA SER A 87 -17.61 -8.45 7.89
C SER A 87 -16.60 -7.81 6.95
N LEU A 88 -15.42 -7.43 7.45
CA LEU A 88 -14.35 -6.84 6.63
C LEU A 88 -13.78 -7.83 5.62
N ARG A 89 -13.65 -9.10 6.01
CA ARG A 89 -13.22 -10.15 5.09
C ARG A 89 -14.28 -10.41 4.02
N LYS A 90 -15.55 -10.50 4.42
CA LYS A 90 -16.67 -10.67 3.49
C LYS A 90 -16.74 -9.52 2.48
N LEU A 91 -16.57 -8.28 2.94
CA LEU A 91 -16.53 -7.11 2.08
C LEU A 91 -15.34 -7.15 1.10
N ALA A 92 -14.14 -7.48 1.60
CA ALA A 92 -12.94 -7.60 0.78
C ALA A 92 -12.98 -8.73 -0.26
N SER A 93 -13.82 -9.76 -0.08
CA SER A 93 -14.03 -10.82 -1.06
C SER A 93 -14.89 -10.39 -2.25
N HIS A 94 -15.47 -9.19 -2.25
CA HIS A 94 -16.34 -8.74 -3.33
C HIS A 94 -15.52 -8.37 -4.58
N PRO A 95 -15.81 -8.94 -5.77
CA PRO A 95 -14.94 -8.83 -6.95
C PRO A 95 -14.80 -7.42 -7.53
N ARG A 96 -15.75 -6.52 -7.22
CA ARG A 96 -15.71 -5.11 -7.66
C ARG A 96 -15.04 -4.18 -6.66
N LEU A 97 -14.63 -4.67 -5.50
CA LEU A 97 -14.02 -3.82 -4.47
C LEU A 97 -12.50 -3.75 -4.68
N PRO A 98 -11.91 -2.56 -4.84
CA PRO A 98 -10.46 -2.42 -5.05
C PRO A 98 -9.66 -2.49 -3.74
N PHE A 99 -10.30 -2.80 -2.60
CA PHE A 99 -9.70 -2.73 -1.28
C PHE A 99 -9.57 -4.10 -0.62
N SER A 100 -8.37 -4.40 -0.15
CA SER A 100 -8.14 -5.56 0.71
C SER A 100 -8.74 -5.36 2.11
N ALA A 101 -8.98 -6.46 2.84
CA ALA A 101 -9.44 -6.39 4.24
C ALA A 101 -8.46 -5.60 5.13
N ALA A 102 -7.16 -5.67 4.86
CA ALA A 102 -6.14 -4.91 5.58
C ALA A 102 -6.22 -3.41 5.25
N THR A 103 -6.53 -3.05 4.01
CA THR A 103 -6.75 -1.65 3.60
C THR A 103 -7.98 -1.07 4.30
N LEU A 104 -9.09 -1.82 4.30
CA LEU A 104 -10.32 -1.43 5.00
C LEU A 104 -10.07 -1.23 6.50
N TRP A 105 -9.39 -2.17 7.16
CA TRP A 105 -9.02 -2.04 8.56
C TRP A 105 -8.20 -0.77 8.85
N ARG A 106 -7.21 -0.46 8.01
CA ARG A 106 -6.39 0.76 8.17
C ARG A 106 -7.22 2.03 7.97
N ALA A 107 -8.12 2.06 6.98
CA ALA A 107 -9.00 3.19 6.74
C ALA A 107 -9.91 3.46 7.96
N ILE A 108 -10.51 2.40 8.52
CA ILE A 108 -11.31 2.48 9.75
C ILE A 108 -10.48 3.01 10.92
N ALA A 109 -9.27 2.47 11.15
CA ALA A 109 -8.41 2.91 12.24
C ALA A 109 -7.97 4.38 12.10
N ILE A 110 -7.73 4.85 10.87
CA ILE A 110 -7.42 6.27 10.60
C ILE A 110 -8.64 7.15 10.89
N TYR A 111 -9.82 6.77 10.41
CA TYR A 111 -11.06 7.49 10.65
C TYR A 111 -11.36 7.59 12.16
N GLU A 112 -11.23 6.48 12.88
CA GLU A 112 -11.37 6.41 14.34
C GLU A 112 -10.40 7.35 15.07
N MET A 113 -9.13 7.33 14.65
CA MET A 113 -8.07 8.18 15.23
C MET A 113 -8.33 9.67 14.97
N VAL A 114 -8.76 10.03 13.76
CA VAL A 114 -9.13 11.41 13.41
C VAL A 114 -10.35 11.89 14.18
N ARG A 115 -11.35 11.03 14.41
CA ARG A 115 -12.49 11.37 15.27
C ARG A 115 -12.05 11.63 16.72
N ARG A 116 -11.06 10.89 17.21
CA ARG A 116 -10.52 11.06 18.56
C ARG A 116 -9.65 12.32 18.68
N PHE A 117 -8.91 12.65 17.63
CA PHE A 117 -8.00 13.78 17.57
C PHE A 117 -8.34 14.70 16.37
N PRO A 118 -9.39 15.54 16.46
CA PRO A 118 -9.85 16.35 15.33
C PRO A 118 -8.81 17.30 14.74
N GLY A 119 -7.79 17.67 15.52
CA GLY A 119 -6.67 18.50 15.07
C GLY A 119 -5.85 17.87 13.93
N LEU A 120 -5.84 16.53 13.81
CA LEU A 120 -5.05 15.83 12.80
C LEU A 120 -5.45 16.14 11.36
N VAL A 121 -6.73 16.46 11.11
CA VAL A 121 -7.23 16.80 9.76
C VAL A 121 -6.67 18.13 9.28
N LYS A 122 -6.35 19.03 10.21
CA LYS A 122 -5.80 20.36 9.91
C LYS A 122 -4.28 20.33 9.72
N SER A 123 -3.64 19.20 10.03
CA SER A 123 -2.20 19.06 9.87
C SER A 123 -1.80 19.09 8.40
N ARG A 124 -0.83 19.95 8.06
CA ARG A 124 -0.23 19.99 6.71
C ARG A 124 0.94 19.02 6.55
N THR A 125 1.49 18.53 7.65
CA THR A 125 2.68 17.68 7.69
C THR A 125 2.31 16.21 7.80
N LEU A 126 1.26 15.88 8.55
CA LEU A 126 0.86 14.50 8.82
C LEU A 126 0.00 13.91 7.69
N GLY A 127 0.64 13.20 6.76
CA GLY A 127 -0.04 12.35 5.78
C GLY A 127 -0.51 10.99 6.33
N VAL A 128 -1.21 10.22 5.49
CA VAL A 128 -1.70 8.86 5.80
C VAL A 128 -0.62 7.93 6.33
N SER A 129 0.60 8.00 5.79
CA SER A 129 1.70 7.13 6.22
C SER A 129 2.08 7.37 7.69
N HIS A 130 2.07 8.62 8.16
CA HIS A 130 2.28 8.95 9.57
C HIS A 130 1.16 8.40 10.46
N LEU A 131 -0.10 8.50 10.04
CA LEU A 131 -1.20 7.94 10.82
C LEU A 131 -1.13 6.41 10.85
N ARG A 132 -0.71 5.77 9.75
CA ARG A 132 -0.54 4.31 9.68
C ARG A 132 0.58 3.82 10.59
N SER A 133 1.67 4.56 10.72
CA SER A 133 2.83 4.14 11.52
C SER A 133 2.53 4.02 13.00
N VAL A 134 1.51 4.71 13.52
CA VAL A 134 1.08 4.65 14.93
C VAL A 134 -0.13 3.74 15.18
N ILE A 135 -0.68 3.07 14.15
CA ILE A 135 -1.76 2.11 14.32
C ILE A 135 -1.31 0.96 15.25
N GLY A 136 -2.18 0.59 16.18
CA GLY A 136 -1.95 -0.49 17.16
C GLY A 136 -1.19 -0.08 18.41
N LEU A 137 -0.79 1.20 18.53
CA LEU A 137 -0.32 1.77 19.80
C LEU A 137 -1.50 2.20 20.69
N PRO A 138 -1.30 2.29 22.02
CA PRO A 138 -2.28 2.88 22.92
C PRO A 138 -2.63 4.33 22.53
N PRO A 139 -3.87 4.81 22.76
CA PRO A 139 -4.32 6.14 22.36
C PRO A 139 -3.39 7.28 22.82
N SER A 140 -2.91 7.24 24.06
CA SER A 140 -1.99 8.25 24.60
C SER A 140 -0.63 8.26 23.89
N ALA A 141 -0.13 7.09 23.51
CA ALA A 141 1.11 6.96 22.74
C ALA A 141 0.95 7.45 21.30
N GLN A 142 -0.21 7.19 20.67
CA GLN A 142 -0.54 7.72 19.35
C GLN A 142 -0.51 9.25 19.36
N GLU A 143 -1.24 9.87 20.28
CA GLU A 143 -1.32 11.33 20.39
C GLU A 143 0.06 11.95 20.62
N ARG A 144 0.81 11.41 21.58
CA ARG A 144 2.15 11.92 21.90
C ARG A 144 3.09 11.87 20.69
N LEU A 145 3.14 10.75 19.98
CA LEU A 145 4.01 10.59 18.82
C LEU A 145 3.58 11.47 17.64
N LEU A 146 2.28 11.59 17.38
CA LEU A 146 1.76 12.44 16.29
C LEU A 146 2.02 13.92 16.58
N ARG A 147 1.82 14.37 17.83
CA ARG A 147 2.15 15.74 18.24
C ARG A 147 3.65 16.02 18.11
N ALA A 148 4.50 15.09 18.54
CA ALA A 148 5.95 15.22 18.38
C ALA A 148 6.34 15.30 16.90
N ALA A 149 5.79 14.41 16.06
CA ALA A 149 6.03 14.41 14.62
C ALA A 149 5.58 15.73 13.95
N GLU A 150 4.48 16.32 14.41
CA GLU A 150 4.01 17.60 13.87
C GLU A 150 4.90 18.78 14.29
N VAL A 151 5.27 18.87 15.57
CA VAL A 151 6.10 19.96 16.11
C VAL A 151 7.53 19.90 15.56
N GLU A 152 8.13 18.72 15.58
CA GLU A 152 9.51 18.49 15.17
C GLU A 152 9.66 18.17 13.67
N LYS A 153 8.54 18.18 12.92
CA LYS A 153 8.49 17.87 11.48
C LYS A 153 9.15 16.53 11.14
N TRP A 154 8.83 15.47 11.89
CA TRP A 154 9.37 14.15 11.59
C TRP A 154 8.87 13.66 10.23
N ASP A 155 9.77 13.01 9.49
CA ASP A 155 9.38 12.18 8.37
C ASP A 155 8.72 10.87 8.85
N THR A 156 8.23 10.10 7.88
CA THR A 156 7.55 8.83 8.17
C THR A 156 8.51 7.80 8.77
N GLU A 157 9.78 7.77 8.34
CA GLU A 157 10.76 6.78 8.80
C GLU A 157 11.09 6.96 10.29
N ARG A 158 11.37 8.20 10.72
CA ARG A 158 11.64 8.53 12.12
C ARG A 158 10.44 8.19 13.01
N LEU A 159 9.23 8.51 12.56
CA LEU A 159 8.01 8.17 13.29
C LEU A 159 7.78 6.65 13.36
N GLU A 160 8.03 5.92 12.27
CA GLU A 160 7.95 4.46 12.24
C GLU A 160 8.94 3.82 13.21
N LYS A 161 10.18 4.32 13.27
CA LYS A 161 11.20 3.86 14.21
C LYS A 161 10.79 4.10 15.66
N ALA A 162 10.28 5.30 15.98
CA ALA A 162 9.77 5.62 17.30
C ALA A 162 8.58 4.73 17.69
N ALA A 163 7.64 4.50 16.77
CA ALA A 163 6.50 3.62 16.99
C ALA A 163 6.93 2.15 17.16
N ALA A 164 7.91 1.67 16.39
CA ALA A 164 8.46 0.33 16.52
C ALA A 164 9.16 0.12 17.87
N ALA A 165 9.94 1.11 18.35
CA ALA A 165 10.57 1.06 19.66
C ALA A 165 9.53 0.90 20.78
N LEU A 166 8.44 1.68 20.75
CA LEU A 166 7.35 1.55 21.72
C LEU A 166 6.65 0.19 21.62
N ARG A 167 6.43 -0.35 20.41
CA ARG A 167 5.82 -1.68 20.26
C ARG A 167 6.68 -2.77 20.89
N SER A 168 8.00 -2.67 20.75
CA SER A 168 8.94 -3.65 21.30
C SER A 168 8.99 -3.62 22.83
N SER A 169 8.72 -2.47 23.46
CA SER A 169 8.66 -2.35 24.92
C SER A 169 7.30 -2.74 25.53
N MET A 170 6.24 -2.90 24.72
CA MET A 170 4.95 -3.34 25.23
C MET A 170 4.96 -4.84 25.56
N PRO A 171 4.18 -5.29 26.57
CA PRO A 171 3.98 -6.71 26.82
C PRO A 171 3.52 -7.40 25.53
N LYS A 172 4.28 -8.42 25.09
CA LYS A 172 3.89 -9.20 23.93
C LYS A 172 2.62 -9.95 24.30
N ASN A 173 1.47 -9.51 23.78
CA ASN A 173 0.28 -10.35 23.76
C ASN A 173 0.68 -11.65 23.03
N ALA A 174 0.78 -12.74 23.77
CA ALA A 174 1.32 -14.05 23.36
C ALA A 174 0.45 -14.80 22.32
N GLY A 175 -0.27 -14.07 21.47
CA GLY A 175 -1.24 -14.58 20.50
C GLY A 175 -0.85 -14.21 19.07
N GLY A 176 0.32 -14.66 18.62
CA GLY A 176 0.75 -14.51 17.24
C GLY A 176 1.76 -15.57 16.86
N ARG A 177 1.59 -16.19 15.68
CA ARG A 177 2.63 -17.01 15.06
C ARG A 177 3.91 -16.15 15.03
N PRO A 178 5.04 -16.65 15.54
CA PRO A 178 6.29 -15.91 15.47
C PRO A 178 6.52 -15.47 14.02
N PRO A 179 6.98 -14.23 13.78
CA PRO A 179 7.28 -13.78 12.44
C PRO A 179 8.23 -14.78 11.80
N LEU A 180 7.96 -15.18 10.55
CA LEU A 180 8.91 -16.03 9.85
C LEU A 180 10.29 -15.36 9.87
N PRO A 181 11.36 -16.13 10.11
CA PRO A 181 12.73 -15.67 9.92
C PRO A 181 12.89 -14.89 8.61
N SER A 182 13.73 -13.85 8.62
CA SER A 182 13.96 -12.98 7.45
C SER A 182 14.31 -13.79 6.21
N VAL A 183 15.18 -14.80 6.35
CA VAL A 183 15.57 -15.73 5.29
C VAL A 183 14.36 -16.41 4.64
N LEU A 184 13.40 -16.90 5.44
CA LEU A 184 12.19 -17.55 4.91
C LEU A 184 11.25 -16.56 4.21
N LYS A 185 11.19 -15.30 4.66
CA LYS A 185 10.41 -14.25 3.99
C LYS A 185 11.02 -13.89 2.63
N THR A 186 12.34 -13.79 2.56
CA THR A 186 13.08 -13.55 1.32
C THR A 186 12.87 -14.70 0.35
N ALA A 187 13.05 -15.95 0.81
CA ALA A 187 12.80 -17.14 0.00
C ALA A 187 11.37 -17.20 -0.56
N ALA A 188 10.36 -16.93 0.26
CA ALA A 188 8.97 -16.90 -0.19
C ALA A 188 8.69 -15.78 -1.21
N SER A 189 9.41 -14.66 -1.12
CA SER A 189 9.29 -13.55 -2.07
C SER A 189 9.94 -13.88 -3.40
N VAL A 190 11.16 -14.44 -3.38
CA VAL A 190 11.87 -14.94 -4.57
C VAL A 190 11.01 -15.98 -5.29
N ARG A 191 10.50 -16.98 -4.57
CA ARG A 191 9.63 -18.00 -5.14
C ARG A 191 8.41 -17.40 -5.84
N ARG A 192 7.71 -16.44 -5.20
CA ARG A 192 6.55 -15.79 -5.82
C ARG A 192 6.93 -15.08 -7.13
N ILE A 193 8.09 -14.42 -7.18
CA ILE A 193 8.57 -13.73 -8.38
C ILE A 193 8.86 -14.75 -9.50
N VAL A 194 9.54 -15.84 -9.17
CA VAL A 194 9.85 -16.92 -10.13
C VAL A 194 8.58 -17.61 -10.63
N ASP A 195 7.64 -17.94 -9.73
CA ASP A 195 6.36 -18.58 -10.08
C ASP A 195 5.49 -17.67 -10.98
N ALA A 196 5.58 -16.36 -10.82
CA ALA A 196 4.85 -15.37 -11.63
C ALA A 196 5.56 -15.00 -12.93
N ALA A 197 6.85 -15.33 -13.07
CA ALA A 197 7.60 -15.04 -14.28
C ALA A 197 7.13 -15.99 -15.40
N PRO A 198 6.83 -15.46 -16.60
CA PRO A 198 6.50 -16.32 -17.73
C PRO A 198 7.72 -17.21 -18.04
N VAL A 199 7.52 -18.53 -18.03
CA VAL A 199 8.55 -19.56 -18.30
C VAL A 199 9.22 -19.36 -19.67
N SER A 200 8.59 -18.59 -20.56
CA SER A 200 9.13 -18.26 -21.87
C SER A 200 9.72 -16.85 -21.92
N MET A 201 11.05 -16.77 -21.82
CA MET A 201 11.83 -15.59 -22.22
C MET A 201 11.60 -15.20 -23.70
N ALA A 202 11.07 -16.12 -24.51
CA ALA A 202 10.72 -15.86 -25.91
C ALA A 202 9.48 -14.93 -26.08
N ALA A 203 8.77 -14.61 -24.98
CA ALA A 203 7.67 -13.66 -25.01
C ALA A 203 8.12 -12.18 -24.98
N SER A 204 9.37 -11.90 -24.60
CA SER A 204 9.93 -10.54 -24.74
C SER A 204 10.25 -10.27 -26.20
N ARG A 205 9.31 -9.64 -26.91
CA ARG A 205 9.51 -9.17 -28.30
C ARG A 205 10.62 -8.14 -28.45
N ARG A 206 11.08 -7.54 -27.34
CA ARG A 206 12.15 -6.54 -27.32
C ARG A 206 13.48 -7.20 -26.92
N PRO A 207 14.51 -7.15 -27.79
CA PRO A 207 15.84 -7.59 -27.40
C PRO A 207 16.38 -6.69 -26.27
N LEU A 208 17.01 -7.32 -25.28
CA LEU A 208 17.74 -6.61 -24.23
C LEU A 208 19.02 -5.99 -24.81
N ASP A 209 19.32 -4.76 -24.42
CA ASP A 209 20.60 -4.14 -24.74
C ASP A 209 21.76 -4.75 -23.91
N ALA A 210 23.00 -4.33 -24.19
CA ALA A 210 24.18 -4.87 -23.49
C ALA A 210 24.12 -4.62 -21.98
N ARG A 211 23.74 -3.42 -21.56
CA ARG A 211 23.65 -3.03 -20.15
C ARG A 211 22.59 -3.84 -19.41
N GLN A 212 21.40 -3.98 -19.99
CA GLN A 212 20.31 -4.77 -19.42
C GLN A 212 20.69 -6.24 -19.28
N ARG A 213 21.45 -6.79 -20.23
CA ARG A 213 21.97 -8.16 -20.12
C ARG A 213 22.97 -8.31 -18.99
N ASP A 214 23.86 -7.34 -18.80
CA ASP A 214 24.85 -7.35 -17.72
C ASP A 214 24.19 -7.18 -16.35
N GLU A 215 23.21 -6.28 -16.22
CA GLU A 215 22.39 -6.12 -15.01
C GLU A 215 21.64 -7.41 -14.66
N LEU A 216 21.05 -8.09 -15.66
CA LEU A 216 20.37 -9.37 -15.46
C LEU A 216 21.35 -10.48 -15.03
N ARG A 217 22.55 -10.54 -15.63
CA ARG A 217 23.59 -11.51 -15.23
C ARG A 217 24.04 -11.28 -13.79
N ALA A 218 24.32 -10.03 -13.41
CA ALA A 218 24.71 -9.69 -12.05
C ALA A 218 23.63 -10.06 -11.03
N ALA A 219 22.35 -9.82 -11.35
CA ALA A 219 21.24 -10.23 -10.50
C ALA A 219 21.12 -11.76 -10.33
N ILE A 220 21.37 -12.53 -11.41
CA ILE A 220 21.38 -14.00 -11.37
C ILE A 220 22.54 -14.51 -10.51
N GLU A 221 23.73 -13.95 -10.66
CA GLU A 221 24.91 -14.33 -9.85
C GLU A 221 24.69 -14.03 -8.36
N LEU A 222 24.13 -12.86 -8.03
CA LEU A 222 23.77 -12.52 -6.66
C LEU A 222 22.78 -13.53 -6.07
N LEU A 223 21.77 -13.93 -6.85
CA LEU A 223 20.78 -14.91 -6.41
C LEU A 223 21.41 -16.30 -6.18
N ARG A 224 22.33 -16.73 -7.04
CA ARG A 224 23.07 -18.00 -6.88
C ARG A 224 23.92 -17.98 -5.62
N ASN A 225 24.72 -16.95 -5.42
CA ASN A 225 25.56 -16.81 -4.23
C ASN A 225 24.74 -16.84 -2.94
N TRP A 226 23.57 -16.19 -2.94
CA TRP A 226 22.64 -16.23 -1.83
C TRP A 226 22.06 -17.63 -1.59
N CYS A 227 21.67 -18.36 -2.65
CA CYS A 227 21.22 -19.75 -2.55
C CYS A 227 22.31 -20.64 -1.94
N ASP A 228 23.55 -20.53 -2.41
CA ASP A 228 24.69 -21.31 -1.90
C ASP A 228 25.00 -21.00 -0.43
N GLU A 229 24.85 -19.74 -0.02
CA GLU A 229 24.99 -19.33 1.38
C GLU A 229 23.87 -19.91 2.26
N VAL A 230 22.62 -19.84 1.81
CA VAL A 230 21.48 -20.42 2.53
C VAL A 230 21.63 -21.94 2.65
N GLU A 231 22.02 -22.63 1.58
CA GLU A 231 22.23 -24.07 1.58
C GLU A 231 23.35 -24.49 2.54
N ARG A 232 24.51 -23.81 2.49
CA ARG A 232 25.60 -24.05 3.46
C ARG A 232 25.14 -23.86 4.90
N ASN A 233 24.37 -22.82 5.18
CA ASN A 233 23.86 -22.55 6.52
C ASN A 233 22.84 -23.60 6.98
N LEU A 234 21.98 -24.11 6.09
CA LEU A 234 21.05 -25.18 6.40
C LEU A 234 21.78 -26.49 6.74
N ILE A 235 22.78 -26.88 5.94
CA ILE A 235 23.61 -28.06 6.20
C ILE A 235 24.34 -27.95 7.55
N ALA A 236 24.82 -26.75 7.89
CA ALA A 236 25.51 -26.51 9.16
C ALA A 236 24.59 -26.53 10.39
N THR A 237 23.28 -26.34 10.24
CA THR A 237 22.31 -26.31 11.36
C THR A 237 21.52 -27.59 11.58
N ASP A 238 21.60 -28.57 10.67
CA ASP A 238 21.11 -29.94 10.89
C ASP A 238 22.25 -30.81 11.45
N PRO A 239 22.38 -30.99 12.78
CA PRO A 239 23.24 -32.04 13.29
C PRO A 239 22.64 -33.38 12.84
N LEU A 240 23.40 -34.15 12.06
CA LEU A 240 23.12 -35.55 11.77
C LEU A 240 22.59 -36.24 13.05
N PRO A 241 21.44 -36.92 13.03
CA PRO A 241 20.96 -37.65 14.19
C PRO A 241 22.06 -38.63 14.59
N ALA A 242 22.60 -38.45 15.80
CA ALA A 242 23.63 -39.31 16.35
C ALA A 242 23.16 -40.76 16.19
N ALA A 243 23.93 -41.55 15.44
CA ALA A 243 23.66 -42.96 15.22
C ALA A 243 23.45 -43.61 16.60
N VAL A 244 22.22 -44.09 16.83
CA VAL A 244 21.87 -44.91 17.98
C VAL A 244 22.59 -46.24 17.79
N ASN A 245 23.79 -46.35 18.35
CA ASN A 245 24.51 -47.63 18.46
C ASN A 245 23.77 -48.50 19.48
N GLN A 246 23.23 -49.63 18.99
CA GLN A 246 22.87 -50.80 19.79
C GLN A 246 24.11 -51.62 20.11
#